data_AF-A0AAN5BTG8-F1
#
_entry.id   AF-A0AAN5BTG8-F1
#
_cell.length_a   1.000
_cell.length_b   1.000
_cell.length_c   1.000
_cell.angle_alpha   90.00
_cell.angle_beta   90.00
_cell.angle_gamma   90.00
#
_symmetry.space_group_name_H-M   'P 1'
#
loop_
_entity.id
_entity.type
_entity.pdbx_description
1 polymer ?
#
loop_
_entity_poly.entity_id
_entity_poly.type
_entity_poly.pdbx_seq_one_letter_code
_entity_poly.pdbx_strand_id
1 'polypeptide(L)'
;MPVPIVGRRSPVVRETHHAASAYVEGFTVLWTDRRRFLNLYFEKFNPYWLLIHRGSFDEDIEAPFLVQAMIVIGMWMSDEPNARSAAIDLHNTLASAIGQQRVSAGNLGIDLKPSLSRTNTDLLNSLVGSCKRLDMLYYPSILARYSQRDSRPYIWLGIEETKRFNLALYRVYRAASVVGKRADDADTHARLTARDLRFPFPTHTRLWKTMSMAEWGSAAGRGVFDHLLDDTMEEMWISRAHEALGIDWELEYTPQD
;
A
#
# COMPACT_ATOMS: atom_id res chain seq x y z
N MET A 1 68.24 -6.14 -16.22
CA MET A 1 67.08 -7.07 -16.25
C MET A 1 66.86 -7.62 -14.84
N PRO A 2 65.63 -7.92 -14.38
CA PRO A 2 64.42 -7.08 -14.20
C PRO A 2 64.10 -6.84 -12.69
N VAL A 3 63.77 -5.60 -12.28
CA VAL A 3 62.44 -5.02 -11.89
C VAL A 3 61.73 -5.64 -10.65
N PRO A 4 61.39 -4.85 -9.59
CA PRO A 4 60.64 -5.32 -8.43
C PRO A 4 59.12 -5.41 -8.67
N ILE A 5 58.49 -6.41 -8.06
CA ILE A 5 57.06 -6.70 -8.13
C ILE A 5 56.27 -5.67 -7.31
N VAL A 6 55.55 -4.79 -8.01
CA VAL A 6 54.50 -3.95 -7.43
C VAL A 6 53.29 -4.83 -7.14
N GLY A 7 52.98 -5.01 -5.86
CA GLY A 7 51.73 -5.63 -5.41
C GLY A 7 50.54 -4.74 -5.79
N ARG A 8 49.81 -5.12 -6.84
CA ARG A 8 48.49 -4.57 -7.14
C ARG A 8 47.55 -4.93 -5.98
N ARG A 9 47.18 -3.93 -5.18
CA ARG A 9 46.01 -4.02 -4.29
C ARG A 9 44.76 -4.09 -5.17
N SER A 10 44.06 -5.22 -5.11
CA SER A 10 42.76 -5.43 -5.76
C SER A 10 41.72 -4.42 -5.23
N PRO A 11 40.91 -3.75 -6.08
CA PRO A 11 39.92 -2.76 -5.64
C PRO A 11 38.70 -3.37 -4.91
N VAL A 12 38.50 -4.68 -5.05
CA VAL A 12 37.24 -5.38 -4.74
C VAL A 12 36.88 -5.36 -3.24
N VAL A 13 37.87 -5.25 -2.34
CA VAL A 13 37.61 -5.32 -0.89
C VAL A 13 37.07 -4.00 -0.32
N ARG A 14 37.28 -2.86 -0.99
CA ARG A 14 36.79 -1.56 -0.46
C ARG A 14 35.31 -1.32 -0.74
N GLU A 15 34.76 -1.85 -1.83
CA GLU A 15 33.35 -1.66 -2.20
C GLU A 15 32.40 -2.50 -1.32
N THR A 16 32.80 -3.70 -0.91
CA THR A 16 31.96 -4.56 -0.04
C THR A 16 31.83 -4.00 1.37
N HIS A 17 32.89 -3.37 1.89
CA HIS A 17 32.84 -2.68 3.19
C HIS A 17 32.04 -1.38 3.14
N HIS A 18 32.08 -0.63 2.03
CA HIS A 18 31.24 0.56 1.87
C HIS A 18 29.76 0.23 1.74
N ALA A 19 29.42 -0.83 0.98
CA ALA A 19 28.04 -1.30 0.89
C ALA A 19 27.57 -1.78 2.27
N ALA A 20 28.27 -2.71 2.94
CA ALA A 20 27.88 -3.20 4.26
C ALA A 20 27.79 -2.07 5.32
N SER A 21 28.67 -1.07 5.27
CA SER A 21 28.60 0.12 6.14
C SER A 21 27.39 0.99 5.84
N ALA A 22 27.06 1.22 4.56
CA ALA A 22 25.84 1.94 4.17
C ALA A 22 24.56 1.17 4.53
N TYR A 23 24.59 -0.16 4.46
CA TYR A 23 23.50 -1.02 4.93
C TYR A 23 23.32 -0.91 6.45
N VAL A 24 24.41 -0.91 7.24
CA VAL A 24 24.36 -0.81 8.71
C VAL A 24 24.04 0.61 9.18
N GLU A 25 24.59 1.66 8.55
CA GLU A 25 24.26 3.07 8.82
C GLU A 25 22.83 3.40 8.40
N GLY A 26 22.38 2.92 7.24
CA GLY A 26 20.99 3.05 6.80
C GLY A 26 20.01 2.39 7.78
N PHE A 27 20.34 1.21 8.32
CA PHE A 27 19.53 0.52 9.33
C PHE A 27 19.57 1.19 10.71
N THR A 28 20.69 1.77 11.11
CA THR A 28 20.81 2.46 12.42
C THR A 28 20.13 3.83 12.41
N VAL A 29 20.22 4.57 11.30
CA VAL A 29 19.45 5.82 11.09
C VAL A 29 17.94 5.55 11.01
N LEU A 30 17.52 4.39 10.46
CA LEU A 30 16.12 3.95 10.38
C LEU A 30 15.44 3.87 11.76
N TRP A 31 16.20 3.54 12.82
CA TRP A 31 15.66 3.39 14.18
C TRP A 31 15.60 4.71 14.95
N THR A 32 16.56 5.63 14.78
CA THR A 32 16.55 6.91 15.51
C THR A 32 15.50 7.89 15.02
N ASP A 33 15.15 7.86 13.73
CA ASP A 33 14.15 8.77 13.13
C ASP A 33 12.85 8.06 12.71
N ARG A 34 12.61 6.83 13.17
CA ARG A 34 11.42 6.04 12.85
C ARG A 34 10.11 6.83 13.00
N ARG A 35 9.91 7.39 14.20
CA ARG A 35 8.69 8.15 14.55
C ARG A 35 8.54 9.40 13.70
N ARG A 36 9.64 10.06 13.34
CA ARG A 36 9.65 11.23 12.48
C ARG A 36 9.08 10.90 11.10
N PHE A 37 9.53 9.80 10.49
CA PHE A 37 9.04 9.39 9.17
C PHE A 37 7.61 8.86 9.21
N LEU A 38 7.20 8.14 10.27
CA LEU A 38 5.80 7.75 10.47
C LEU A 38 4.88 8.98 10.60
N ASN A 39 5.31 10.03 11.30
CA ASN A 39 4.55 11.29 11.35
C ASN A 39 4.43 11.94 9.96
N LEU A 40 5.51 11.99 9.18
CA LEU A 40 5.47 12.51 7.81
C LEU A 40 4.54 11.71 6.90
N TYR A 41 4.45 10.39 7.07
CA TYR A 41 3.45 9.56 6.39
C TYR A 41 2.02 10.06 6.71
N PHE A 42 1.69 10.20 7.99
CA PHE A 42 0.35 10.63 8.41
C PHE A 42 0.03 12.08 8.05
N GLU A 43 1.03 12.96 7.98
CA GLU A 43 0.84 14.38 7.66
C GLU A 43 0.76 14.65 6.17
N LYS A 44 1.61 14.01 5.37
CA LYS A 44 1.76 14.35 3.94
C LYS A 44 1.14 13.33 2.99
N PHE A 45 1.05 12.05 3.37
CA PHE A 45 0.56 10.98 2.48
C PHE A 45 -0.85 10.51 2.84
N ASN A 46 -1.09 10.18 4.11
CA ASN A 46 -2.37 9.65 4.58
C ASN A 46 -3.59 10.53 4.27
N PRO A 47 -3.53 11.89 4.28
CA PRO A 47 -4.70 12.71 3.96
C PRO A 47 -5.25 12.51 2.54
N TYR A 48 -4.43 12.03 1.60
CA TYR A 48 -4.82 11.81 0.21
C TYR A 48 -5.26 10.38 -0.09
N TRP A 49 -4.66 9.40 0.59
CA TRP A 49 -4.90 7.97 0.33
C TRP A 49 -5.74 7.28 1.41
N LEU A 50 -5.73 7.81 2.64
CA LEU A 50 -6.53 7.38 3.79
C LEU A 50 -6.42 5.88 4.10
N LEU A 51 -5.30 5.24 3.79
CA LEU A 51 -5.17 3.78 3.89
C LEU A 51 -5.20 3.27 5.33
N ILE A 52 -4.54 3.99 6.24
CA ILE A 52 -4.36 3.58 7.63
C ILE A 52 -5.05 4.59 8.54
N HIS A 53 -5.88 4.09 9.44
CA HIS A 53 -6.50 4.93 10.46
C HIS A 53 -5.46 5.33 11.52
N ARG A 54 -5.23 6.63 11.69
CA ARG A 54 -4.16 7.12 12.56
C ARG A 54 -4.39 6.75 14.02
N GLY A 55 -5.63 6.86 14.50
CA GLY A 55 -5.94 6.63 15.91
C GLY A 55 -5.74 5.19 16.38
N SER A 56 -5.82 4.20 15.48
CA SER A 56 -5.69 2.78 15.79
C SER A 56 -4.31 2.20 15.48
N PHE A 57 -3.47 2.93 14.74
CA PHE A 57 -2.14 2.49 14.35
C PHE A 57 -1.20 2.46 15.56
N ASP A 58 -0.51 1.33 15.74
CA ASP A 58 0.52 1.15 16.76
C ASP A 58 1.76 0.50 16.14
N GLU A 59 2.87 1.25 16.10
CA GLU A 59 4.12 0.81 15.48
C GLU A 59 4.72 -0.47 16.09
N ASP A 60 4.36 -0.80 17.32
CA ASP A 60 4.88 -1.98 18.04
C ASP A 60 3.98 -3.22 17.89
N ILE A 61 2.74 -3.05 17.41
CA ILE A 61 1.75 -4.12 17.19
C ILE A 61 1.62 -4.48 15.71
N GLU A 62 1.74 -3.50 14.83
CA GLU A 62 1.50 -3.64 13.40
C GLU A 62 2.51 -4.56 12.71
N ALA A 63 2.12 -5.11 11.56
CA ALA A 63 3.00 -5.97 10.79
C ALA A 63 4.31 -5.23 10.43
N PRO A 64 5.50 -5.81 10.69
CA PRO A 64 6.78 -5.11 10.47
C PRO A 64 6.95 -4.57 9.05
N PHE A 65 6.45 -5.28 8.05
CA PHE A 65 6.46 -4.83 6.65
C PHE A 65 5.59 -3.59 6.40
N LEU A 66 4.44 -3.47 7.08
CA LEU A 66 3.58 -2.29 6.97
C LEU A 66 4.29 -1.06 7.56
N VAL A 67 4.86 -1.21 8.75
CA VAL A 67 5.61 -0.14 9.43
C VAL A 67 6.80 0.30 8.56
N GLN A 68 7.55 -0.64 8.00
CA GLN A 68 8.65 -0.33 7.07
C GLN A 68 8.18 0.40 5.81
N ALA A 69 7.06 -0.02 5.20
CA ALA A 69 6.50 0.66 4.04
C ALA A 69 6.08 2.11 4.36
N MET A 70 5.45 2.33 5.52
CA MET A 70 5.07 3.67 5.99
C MET A 70 6.30 4.55 6.23
N ILE A 71 7.38 4.01 6.80
CA ILE A 71 8.65 4.72 6.97
C ILE A 71 9.25 5.11 5.61
N VAL A 72 9.32 4.19 4.64
CA VAL A 72 9.84 4.47 3.29
C VAL A 72 9.07 5.62 2.64
N ILE A 73 7.74 5.61 2.74
CA ILE A 73 6.90 6.70 2.22
C ILE A 73 7.19 8.00 2.98
N GLY A 74 7.27 7.95 4.31
CA GLY A 74 7.62 9.11 5.14
C GLY A 74 8.97 9.73 4.79
N MET A 75 9.99 8.91 4.56
CA MET A 75 11.31 9.31 4.09
C MET A 75 11.25 9.96 2.70
N TRP A 76 10.46 9.40 1.78
CA TRP A 76 10.25 10.00 0.45
C TRP A 76 9.60 11.38 0.53
N MET A 77 8.64 11.54 1.45
CA MET A 77 7.89 12.78 1.68
C MET A 77 8.65 13.82 2.50
N SER A 78 9.85 13.53 3.02
CA SER A 78 10.62 14.49 3.82
C SER A 78 11.22 15.63 2.99
N ASP A 79 11.27 15.48 1.66
CA ASP A 79 11.95 16.38 0.72
C ASP A 79 13.48 16.47 0.90
N GLU A 80 14.07 15.68 1.81
CA GLU A 80 15.51 15.63 2.03
C GLU A 80 16.20 14.70 1.03
N PRO A 81 17.23 15.16 0.29
CA PRO A 81 17.90 14.33 -0.73
C PRO A 81 18.42 12.99 -0.20
N ASN A 82 19.04 13.00 0.99
CA ASN A 82 19.60 11.81 1.60
C ASN A 82 18.49 10.82 2.03
N ALA A 83 17.41 11.32 2.64
CA ALA A 83 16.28 10.49 3.04
C ALA A 83 15.55 9.89 1.84
N ARG A 84 15.40 10.65 0.74
CA ARG A 84 14.84 10.15 -0.52
C ARG A 84 15.70 9.06 -1.16
N SER A 85 17.02 9.23 -1.16
CA SER A 85 17.94 8.19 -1.63
C SER A 85 17.75 6.92 -0.81
N ALA A 86 17.78 7.03 0.53
CA ALA A 86 17.59 5.90 1.42
C ALA A 86 16.19 5.26 1.28
N ALA A 87 15.15 6.05 0.99
CA ALA A 87 13.81 5.55 0.69
C ALA A 87 13.80 4.69 -0.58
N ILE A 88 14.51 5.11 -1.64
CA ILE A 88 14.66 4.33 -2.88
C ILE A 88 15.40 3.03 -2.59
N ASP A 89 16.52 3.09 -1.85
CA ASP A 89 17.33 1.91 -1.55
C ASP A 89 16.56 0.88 -0.72
N LEU A 90 15.82 1.34 0.29
CA LEU A 90 14.96 0.49 1.10
C LEU A 90 13.77 -0.06 0.30
N HIS A 91 13.14 0.76 -0.55
CA HIS A 91 12.09 0.31 -1.47
C HIS A 91 12.59 -0.81 -2.40
N ASN A 92 13.77 -0.63 -3.00
CA ASN A 92 14.38 -1.64 -3.88
C ASN A 92 14.69 -2.94 -3.12
N THR A 93 15.14 -2.83 -1.88
CA THR A 93 15.39 -3.98 -0.99
C THR A 93 14.09 -4.73 -0.70
N LEU A 94 13.02 -4.02 -0.32
CA LEU A 94 11.70 -4.60 -0.06
C LEU A 94 11.11 -5.24 -1.32
N ALA A 95 11.20 -4.57 -2.47
CA ALA A 95 10.73 -5.09 -3.75
C ALA A 95 11.48 -6.36 -4.16
N SER A 96 12.80 -6.41 -3.94
CA SER A 96 13.61 -7.61 -4.16
C SER A 96 13.20 -8.75 -3.22
N ALA A 97 13.01 -8.48 -1.93
CA ALA A 97 12.57 -9.49 -0.95
C ALA A 97 11.18 -10.07 -1.31
N ILE A 98 10.24 -9.22 -1.70
CA ILE A 98 8.91 -9.66 -2.18
C ILE A 98 9.07 -10.45 -3.48
N GLY A 99 9.92 -10.00 -4.41
CA GLY A 99 10.25 -10.73 -5.63
C GLY A 99 10.81 -12.13 -5.34
N GLN A 100 11.76 -12.26 -4.42
CA GLN A 100 12.34 -13.54 -4.02
C GLN A 100 11.32 -14.48 -3.37
N GLN A 101 10.39 -13.97 -2.55
CA GLN A 101 9.26 -14.75 -2.05
C GLN A 101 8.38 -15.30 -3.18
N ARG A 102 8.29 -14.58 -4.32
CA ARG A 102 7.57 -15.03 -5.52
C ARG A 102 8.38 -15.98 -6.39
N VAL A 103 9.71 -15.82 -6.47
CA VAL A 103 10.59 -16.67 -7.29
C VAL A 103 10.74 -18.08 -6.72
N SER A 104 10.50 -18.26 -5.42
CA SER A 104 10.24 -19.59 -4.82
C SER A 104 9.00 -20.29 -5.43
N ALA A 105 8.20 -19.57 -6.22
CA ALA A 105 7.05 -20.06 -6.99
C ALA A 105 7.10 -19.72 -8.51
N GLY A 106 8.20 -19.19 -9.07
CA GLY A 106 8.31 -18.94 -10.53
C GLY A 106 9.31 -17.85 -10.96
N ASN A 107 10.15 -18.16 -11.95
CA ASN A 107 11.41 -17.48 -12.32
C ASN A 107 11.27 -16.32 -13.35
N LEU A 108 12.36 -15.54 -13.55
CA LEU A 108 12.69 -14.46 -14.54
C LEU A 108 12.57 -13.02 -13.98
N GLY A 109 13.44 -12.02 -14.20
CA GLY A 109 14.59 -11.79 -15.07
C GLY A 109 14.68 -10.28 -15.42
N ILE A 110 15.63 -9.57 -14.78
CA ILE A 110 16.18 -8.17 -14.85
C ILE A 110 15.74 -7.16 -15.96
N ASP A 111 15.44 -5.89 -15.60
CA ASP A 111 16.15 -4.60 -15.92
C ASP A 111 15.25 -3.32 -16.00
N LEU A 112 15.84 -2.13 -15.75
CA LEU A 112 15.30 -0.86 -15.21
C LEU A 112 14.87 0.25 -16.21
N LYS A 113 14.04 1.22 -15.69
CA LYS A 113 13.69 2.62 -16.10
C LYS A 113 12.32 2.91 -16.78
N PRO A 114 11.82 4.16 -16.71
CA PRO A 114 10.74 4.65 -15.84
C PRO A 114 9.34 4.58 -16.49
N SER A 115 8.91 3.38 -16.86
CA SER A 115 7.53 2.96 -16.59
C SER A 115 7.58 2.18 -15.27
N LEU A 116 6.45 1.88 -14.60
CA LEU A 116 6.51 0.90 -13.49
C LEU A 116 7.34 -0.29 -14.01
N SER A 117 8.50 -0.58 -13.39
CA SER A 117 9.39 -1.66 -13.81
C SER A 117 8.54 -2.90 -14.14
N ARG A 118 8.91 -3.72 -15.13
CA ARG A 118 8.16 -4.96 -15.44
C ARG A 118 7.82 -5.73 -14.15
N THR A 119 8.78 -5.79 -13.23
CA THR A 119 8.64 -6.32 -11.88
C THR A 119 7.52 -5.67 -11.05
N ASN A 120 7.37 -4.35 -11.09
CA ASN A 120 6.31 -3.63 -10.37
C ASN A 120 4.93 -3.85 -11.00
N THR A 121 4.85 -3.96 -12.32
CA THR A 121 3.62 -4.32 -13.04
C THR A 121 3.22 -5.76 -12.73
N ASP A 122 4.17 -6.69 -12.71
CA ASP A 122 3.93 -8.09 -12.33
C ASP A 122 3.50 -8.21 -10.86
N LEU A 123 4.11 -7.42 -9.98
CA LEU A 123 3.77 -7.37 -8.56
C LEU A 123 2.37 -6.79 -8.34
N LEU A 124 2.01 -5.73 -9.08
CA LEU A 124 0.68 -5.13 -9.07
C LEU A 124 -0.38 -6.10 -9.63
N ASN A 125 -0.16 -6.69 -10.80
CA ASN A 125 -1.05 -7.69 -11.41
C ASN A 125 -1.26 -8.88 -10.48
N SER A 126 -0.19 -9.31 -9.83
CA SER A 126 -0.28 -10.40 -8.88
C SER A 126 -0.97 -10.02 -7.58
N LEU A 127 -0.81 -8.79 -7.09
CA LEU A 127 -1.56 -8.28 -5.94
C LEU A 127 -3.05 -8.25 -6.27
N VAL A 128 -3.42 -7.73 -7.44
CA VAL A 128 -4.79 -7.78 -7.96
C VAL A 128 -5.30 -9.21 -8.01
N GLY A 129 -4.53 -10.14 -8.57
CA GLY A 129 -4.87 -11.56 -8.63
C GLY A 129 -5.08 -12.17 -7.24
N SER A 130 -4.23 -11.84 -6.26
CA SER A 130 -4.39 -12.27 -4.87
C SER A 130 -5.65 -11.69 -4.22
N CYS A 131 -5.92 -10.39 -4.39
CA CYS A 131 -7.14 -9.76 -3.87
C CYS A 131 -8.41 -10.38 -4.45
N LYS A 132 -8.41 -10.72 -5.75
CA LYS A 132 -9.52 -11.44 -6.39
C LYS A 132 -9.68 -12.85 -5.82
N ARG A 133 -8.59 -13.62 -5.67
CA ARG A 133 -8.65 -14.99 -5.10
C ARG A 133 -9.09 -15.01 -3.64
N LEU A 134 -8.78 -13.97 -2.87
CA LEU A 134 -9.19 -13.81 -1.48
C LEU A 134 -10.58 -13.17 -1.32
N ASP A 135 -11.28 -12.94 -2.44
CA ASP A 135 -12.57 -12.22 -2.50
C ASP A 135 -12.57 -10.89 -1.74
N MET A 136 -11.42 -10.21 -1.69
CA MET A 136 -11.31 -8.93 -0.99
C MET A 136 -12.12 -7.83 -1.67
N LEU A 137 -12.46 -7.98 -2.95
CA LEU A 137 -13.25 -7.01 -3.72
C LEU A 137 -14.77 -7.27 -3.66
N TYR A 138 -15.21 -8.23 -2.83
CA TYR A 138 -16.62 -8.63 -2.69
C TYR A 138 -17.08 -8.44 -1.25
N TYR A 139 -18.09 -7.57 -1.05
CA TYR A 139 -18.48 -7.12 0.28
C TYR A 139 -18.91 -8.24 1.23
N PRO A 140 -19.74 -9.23 0.82
CA PRO A 140 -20.08 -10.35 1.70
C PRO A 140 -18.86 -11.13 2.20
N SER A 141 -17.82 -11.29 1.37
CA SER A 141 -16.56 -11.92 1.80
C SER A 141 -15.76 -11.03 2.75
N ILE A 142 -15.82 -9.70 2.60
CA ILE A 142 -15.25 -8.77 3.59
C ILE A 142 -15.96 -8.95 4.94
N LEU A 143 -17.30 -8.98 4.95
CA LEU A 143 -18.12 -9.14 6.15
C LEU A 143 -17.86 -10.48 6.85
N ALA A 144 -17.73 -11.56 6.07
CA ALA A 144 -17.51 -12.92 6.58
C ALA A 144 -16.19 -13.11 7.35
N ARG A 145 -15.27 -12.14 7.29
CA ARG A 145 -14.02 -12.16 8.07
C ARG A 145 -14.23 -11.88 9.56
N TYR A 146 -15.39 -11.33 9.92
CA TYR A 146 -15.69 -10.88 11.26
C TYR A 146 -16.77 -11.75 11.91
N SER A 147 -16.68 -11.87 13.23
CA SER A 147 -17.66 -12.57 14.06
C SER A 147 -18.59 -11.57 14.74
N GLN A 148 -19.84 -11.95 14.99
CA GLN A 148 -20.76 -11.17 15.81
C GLN A 148 -20.25 -10.95 17.25
N ARG A 149 -19.24 -11.71 17.68
CA ARG A 149 -18.58 -11.54 18.99
C ARG A 149 -17.55 -10.42 19.00
N ASP A 150 -17.07 -9.98 17.84
CA ASP A 150 -16.08 -8.93 17.75
C ASP A 150 -16.71 -7.57 18.10
N SER A 151 -15.89 -6.65 18.60
CA SER A 151 -16.41 -5.32 18.92
C SER A 151 -16.83 -4.59 17.65
N ARG A 152 -18.01 -3.95 17.66
CA ARG A 152 -18.51 -3.18 16.51
C ARG A 152 -17.53 -2.11 16.00
N PRO A 153 -16.82 -1.35 16.86
CA PRO A 153 -15.69 -0.52 16.48
C PRO A 153 -14.63 -1.19 15.60
N TYR A 154 -14.18 -2.38 16.01
CA TYR A 154 -13.15 -3.13 15.32
C TYR A 154 -13.63 -3.65 13.96
N ILE A 155 -14.86 -4.18 13.92
CA ILE A 155 -15.50 -4.65 12.69
C ILE A 155 -15.59 -3.49 11.68
N TRP A 156 -16.12 -2.34 12.12
CA TRP A 156 -16.24 -1.16 11.28
C TRP A 156 -14.89 -0.73 10.71
N LEU A 157 -13.90 -0.60 11.58
CA LEU A 157 -12.56 -0.18 11.21
C LEU A 157 -12.00 -1.09 10.11
N GLY A 158 -11.97 -2.40 10.34
CA GLY A 158 -11.38 -3.33 9.39
C GLY A 158 -12.14 -3.45 8.06
N ILE A 159 -13.48 -3.32 8.08
CA ILE A 159 -14.28 -3.21 6.85
C ILE A 159 -13.85 -1.96 6.06
N GLU A 160 -13.77 -0.82 6.74
CA GLU A 160 -13.47 0.47 6.14
C GLU A 160 -12.00 0.58 5.67
N GLU A 161 -11.05 -0.08 6.35
CA GLU A 161 -9.66 -0.27 5.87
C GLU A 161 -9.65 -1.06 4.57
N THR A 162 -10.37 -2.18 4.52
CA THR A 162 -10.41 -3.05 3.36
C THR A 162 -11.00 -2.32 2.14
N LYS A 163 -12.11 -1.60 2.33
CA LYS A 163 -12.72 -0.77 1.26
C LYS A 163 -11.75 0.28 0.73
N ARG A 164 -11.07 1.03 1.61
CA ARG A 164 -10.12 2.09 1.22
C ARG A 164 -8.90 1.53 0.51
N PHE A 165 -8.36 0.42 1.01
CA PHE A 165 -7.27 -0.30 0.36
C PHE A 165 -7.64 -0.74 -1.05
N ASN A 166 -8.78 -1.40 -1.23
CA ASN A 166 -9.23 -1.87 -2.54
C ASN A 166 -9.49 -0.73 -3.52
N LEU A 167 -10.07 0.37 -3.04
CA LEU A 167 -10.30 1.57 -3.86
C LEU A 167 -8.97 2.23 -4.26
N ALA A 168 -8.00 2.30 -3.36
CA ALA A 168 -6.66 2.78 -3.67
C ALA A 168 -5.94 1.88 -4.69
N LEU A 169 -6.06 0.56 -4.52
CA LEU A 169 -5.51 -0.42 -5.48
C LEU A 169 -6.09 -0.21 -6.88
N TYR A 170 -7.42 -0.01 -6.98
CA TYR A 170 -8.08 0.32 -8.24
C TYR A 170 -7.52 1.61 -8.87
N ARG A 171 -7.38 2.68 -8.08
CA ARG A 171 -6.82 3.97 -8.55
C ARG A 171 -5.40 3.83 -9.08
N VAL A 172 -4.54 3.12 -8.34
CA VAL A 172 -3.16 2.84 -8.76
C VAL A 172 -3.14 1.99 -10.04
N TYR A 173 -3.97 0.95 -10.11
CA TYR A 173 -4.07 0.09 -11.29
C TYR A 173 -4.53 0.85 -12.54
N ARG A 174 -5.56 1.70 -12.39
CA ARG A 174 -6.06 2.56 -13.47
C ARG A 174 -4.98 3.53 -13.93
N ALA A 175 -4.30 4.22 -13.02
CA ALA A 175 -3.22 5.16 -13.35
C ALA A 175 -2.06 4.45 -14.08
N ALA A 176 -1.64 3.28 -13.60
CA ALA A 176 -0.62 2.45 -14.24
C ALA A 176 -1.02 2.02 -15.67
N SER A 177 -2.29 1.62 -15.85
CA SER A 177 -2.83 1.19 -17.14
C SER A 177 -2.95 2.34 -18.15
N VAL A 178 -3.26 3.56 -17.69
CA VAL A 178 -3.31 4.77 -18.54
C VAL A 178 -1.91 5.17 -18.98
N VAL A 179 -0.94 5.13 -18.08
CA VAL A 179 0.47 5.44 -18.37
C VAL A 179 1.12 4.37 -19.26
N GLY A 180 0.65 3.12 -19.18
CA GLY A 180 1.20 1.95 -19.85
C GLY A 180 0.63 1.61 -21.23
N LYS A 181 -0.05 2.53 -21.94
CA LYS A 181 -0.58 2.29 -23.31
C LYS A 181 0.54 1.98 -24.33
N ARG A 182 1.04 0.75 -24.32
CA ARG A 182 1.62 0.07 -25.48
C ARG A 182 0.72 -1.12 -25.82
N ALA A 183 0.62 -1.35 -27.12
CA ALA A 183 -0.35 -2.22 -27.78
C ALA A 183 -0.27 -3.68 -27.31
N ASP A 184 -1.43 -4.33 -27.41
CA ASP A 184 -1.72 -5.74 -27.18
C ASP A 184 -1.38 -6.30 -25.80
N ASP A 185 -2.41 -6.51 -24.98
CA ASP A 185 -2.35 -7.60 -24.02
C ASP A 185 -3.73 -8.25 -23.85
N ALA A 186 -3.80 -9.52 -24.26
CA ALA A 186 -5.00 -10.33 -24.33
C ALA A 186 -5.36 -11.00 -22.99
N ASP A 187 -4.61 -10.73 -21.91
CA ASP A 187 -4.88 -11.35 -20.62
C ASP A 187 -5.99 -10.63 -19.85
N THR A 188 -7.23 -11.01 -20.18
CA THR A 188 -8.47 -10.42 -19.66
C THR A 188 -8.65 -10.71 -18.16
N HIS A 189 -7.97 -11.71 -17.60
CA HIS A 189 -8.20 -12.19 -16.23
C HIS A 189 -7.52 -11.35 -15.14
N ALA A 190 -6.39 -10.68 -15.44
CA ALA A 190 -5.68 -9.82 -14.50
C ALA A 190 -6.23 -8.40 -14.43
N ARG A 191 -7.14 -8.03 -15.34
CA ARG A 191 -7.64 -6.66 -15.45
C ARG A 191 -8.54 -6.31 -14.26
N LEU A 192 -8.15 -5.29 -13.50
CA LEU A 192 -8.98 -4.71 -12.45
C LEU A 192 -9.84 -3.59 -13.04
N THR A 193 -11.15 -3.71 -12.88
CA THR A 193 -12.17 -2.79 -13.41
C THR A 193 -13.12 -2.34 -12.29
N ALA A 194 -13.90 -1.29 -12.53
CA ALA A 194 -14.93 -0.87 -11.57
C ALA A 194 -15.97 -1.97 -11.30
N ARG A 195 -16.20 -2.90 -12.24
CA ARG A 195 -17.08 -4.06 -12.07
C ARG A 195 -16.60 -5.05 -11.02
N ASP A 196 -15.28 -5.10 -10.79
CA ASP A 196 -14.72 -5.94 -9.74
C ASP A 196 -14.99 -5.36 -8.34
N LEU A 197 -15.25 -4.04 -8.21
CA LEU A 197 -15.50 -3.35 -6.94
C LEU A 197 -16.95 -3.57 -6.46
N ARG A 198 -17.22 -4.77 -5.94
CA ARG A 198 -18.52 -5.20 -5.44
C ARG A 198 -18.67 -4.92 -3.95
N PHE A 199 -18.48 -3.66 -3.59
CA PHE A 199 -18.66 -3.14 -2.23
C PHE A 199 -19.07 -1.66 -2.25
N PRO A 200 -19.73 -1.16 -1.20
CA PRO A 200 -20.11 0.25 -1.09
C PRO A 200 -18.91 1.19 -0.98
N PHE A 201 -19.06 2.45 -1.36
CA PHE A 201 -18.02 3.44 -1.14
C PHE A 201 -17.60 3.55 0.35
N PRO A 202 -16.33 3.87 0.65
CA PRO A 202 -15.91 4.19 2.01
C PRO A 202 -16.72 5.36 2.59
N THR A 203 -17.14 5.24 3.84
CA THR A 203 -18.04 6.20 4.51
C THR A 203 -17.39 6.88 5.71
N HIS A 204 -18.08 7.87 6.30
CA HIS A 204 -17.70 8.57 7.53
C HIS A 204 -16.25 9.07 7.53
N THR A 205 -15.89 9.87 6.51
CA THR A 205 -14.50 10.33 6.32
C THR A 205 -14.03 11.18 7.49
N ARG A 206 -14.92 11.95 8.13
CA ARG A 206 -14.58 12.66 9.38
C ARG A 206 -14.15 11.74 10.51
N LEU A 207 -14.91 10.66 10.75
CA LEU A 207 -14.57 9.68 11.77
C LEU A 207 -13.24 8.98 11.43
N TRP A 208 -12.98 8.73 10.16
CA TRP A 208 -11.70 8.17 9.70
C TRP A 208 -10.49 9.10 9.93
N LYS A 209 -10.71 10.42 9.91
CA LYS A 209 -9.64 11.42 10.04
C LYS A 209 -9.26 11.75 11.49
N THR A 210 -9.94 11.16 12.48
CA THR A 210 -9.61 11.38 13.89
C THR A 210 -8.19 10.94 14.20
N MET A 211 -7.49 11.69 15.05
CA MET A 211 -6.07 11.48 15.33
C MET A 211 -5.85 10.50 16.49
N SER A 212 -6.86 10.26 17.32
CA SER A 212 -6.77 9.37 18.48
C SER A 212 -8.04 8.53 18.69
N MET A 213 -7.91 7.40 19.40
CA MET A 213 -9.06 6.59 19.82
C MET A 213 -10.05 7.35 20.72
N ALA A 214 -9.59 8.34 21.48
CA ALA A 214 -10.45 9.16 22.33
C ALA A 214 -11.34 10.11 21.51
N GLU A 215 -10.76 10.77 20.51
CA GLU A 215 -11.49 11.59 19.55
C GLU A 215 -12.45 10.73 18.72
N TRP A 216 -11.98 9.58 18.25
CA TRP A 216 -12.79 8.60 17.52
C TRP A 216 -14.01 8.16 18.33
N GLY A 217 -13.81 7.79 19.60
CA GLY A 217 -14.89 7.40 20.50
C GLY A 217 -15.87 8.54 20.81
N SER A 218 -15.39 9.80 20.81
CA SER A 218 -16.25 10.98 21.01
C SER A 218 -17.03 11.37 19.76
N ALA A 219 -16.44 11.17 18.57
CA ALA A 219 -17.03 11.48 17.27
C ALA A 219 -17.99 10.39 16.79
N ALA A 220 -17.82 9.15 17.24
CA ALA A 220 -18.72 8.05 16.96
C ALA A 220 -20.10 8.32 17.60
N GLY A 221 -21.05 8.79 16.80
CA GLY A 221 -22.44 8.95 17.21
C GLY A 221 -23.08 7.63 17.65
N ARG A 222 -24.17 7.71 18.41
CA ARG A 222 -24.96 6.52 18.75
C ARG A 222 -25.47 5.86 17.47
N GLY A 223 -25.27 4.56 17.34
CA GLY A 223 -25.80 3.76 16.23
C GLY A 223 -24.93 3.70 14.97
N VAL A 224 -23.77 4.39 14.93
CA VAL A 224 -22.89 4.42 13.74
C VAL A 224 -22.44 3.02 13.30
N PHE A 225 -22.40 2.06 14.21
CA PHE A 225 -21.89 0.70 13.95
C PHE A 225 -22.97 -0.39 13.95
N ASP A 226 -24.25 -0.03 13.96
CA ASP A 226 -25.32 -0.98 14.30
C ASP A 226 -25.73 -1.92 13.15
N HIS A 227 -25.37 -1.62 11.91
CA HIS A 227 -25.83 -2.32 10.71
C HIS A 227 -24.73 -3.06 9.92
N LEU A 228 -23.61 -3.42 10.55
CA LEU A 228 -22.39 -3.75 9.80
C LEU A 228 -22.32 -5.13 9.14
N LEU A 229 -22.93 -6.17 9.73
CA LEU A 229 -22.70 -7.55 9.28
C LEU A 229 -23.88 -8.20 8.53
N ASP A 230 -25.11 -7.70 8.72
CA ASP A 230 -26.31 -8.35 8.20
C ASP A 230 -26.82 -7.72 6.88
N ASP A 231 -26.26 -6.59 6.47
CA ASP A 231 -26.63 -5.87 5.24
C ASP A 231 -25.47 -5.88 4.24
N THR A 232 -25.69 -6.52 3.08
CA THR A 232 -24.71 -6.58 1.99
C THR A 232 -24.66 -5.28 1.17
N MET A 233 -25.61 -4.36 1.39
CA MET A 233 -25.66 -3.04 0.77
C MET A 233 -25.49 -3.08 -0.76
N GLU A 234 -26.04 -4.10 -1.41
CA GLU A 234 -25.74 -4.42 -2.82
C GLU A 234 -26.06 -3.27 -3.78
N GLU A 235 -27.15 -2.55 -3.52
CA GLU A 235 -27.56 -1.38 -4.32
C GLU A 235 -26.56 -0.22 -4.25
N MET A 236 -25.73 -0.17 -3.21
CA MET A 236 -24.75 0.91 -2.98
C MET A 236 -23.36 0.57 -3.53
N TRP A 237 -23.19 -0.59 -4.17
CA TRP A 237 -21.88 -1.02 -4.65
C TRP A 237 -21.32 -0.12 -5.75
N ILE A 238 -20.01 0.12 -5.70
CA ILE A 238 -19.28 0.90 -6.72
C ILE A 238 -19.49 0.32 -8.11
N SER A 239 -19.46 -1.01 -8.24
CA SER A 239 -19.74 -1.72 -9.51
C SER A 239 -21.08 -1.36 -10.14
N ARG A 240 -22.11 -1.05 -9.35
CA ARG A 240 -23.42 -0.59 -9.83
C ARG A 240 -23.43 0.92 -10.08
N ALA A 241 -22.83 1.69 -9.18
CA ALA A 241 -22.74 3.15 -9.31
C ALA A 241 -21.94 3.60 -10.56
N HIS A 242 -20.86 2.89 -10.91
CA HIS A 242 -20.09 3.19 -12.13
C HIS A 242 -20.93 3.04 -13.39
N GLU A 243 -21.84 2.07 -13.46
CA GLU A 243 -22.74 1.91 -14.60
C GLU A 243 -23.70 3.10 -14.73
N ALA A 244 -24.03 3.77 -13.63
CA ALA A 244 -24.87 4.96 -13.59
C ALA A 244 -24.11 6.29 -13.81
N LEU A 245 -22.86 6.41 -13.32
CA LEU A 245 -22.08 7.66 -13.26
C LEU A 245 -21.01 7.82 -14.37
N GLY A 246 -20.76 6.79 -15.20
CA GLY A 246 -19.82 6.89 -16.31
C GLY A 246 -18.34 6.94 -15.89
N ILE A 247 -17.47 7.47 -16.77
CA ILE A 247 -15.99 7.32 -16.71
C ILE A 247 -15.33 8.10 -15.54
N ASP A 248 -16.03 9.09 -14.98
CA ASP A 248 -15.50 10.04 -13.98
C ASP A 248 -16.24 10.02 -12.62
N TRP A 249 -16.88 8.89 -12.29
CA TRP A 249 -17.49 8.67 -10.96
C TRP A 249 -16.54 8.94 -9.78
N GLU A 250 -15.22 8.88 -9.99
CA GLU A 250 -14.21 9.20 -8.99
C GLU A 250 -14.14 10.69 -8.63
N LEU A 251 -14.51 11.59 -9.55
CA LEU A 251 -14.53 13.04 -9.34
C LEU A 251 -15.89 13.51 -8.79
N GLU A 252 -16.96 12.81 -9.13
CA GLU A 252 -18.32 13.12 -8.65
C GLU A 252 -18.60 12.57 -7.25
N TYR A 253 -17.84 11.55 -6.81
CA TYR A 253 -17.89 11.09 -5.43
C TYR A 253 -17.24 12.12 -4.50
N THR A 254 -18.05 13.07 -4.04
CA THR A 254 -17.79 13.77 -2.79
C THR A 254 -18.14 12.80 -1.65
N PRO A 255 -17.21 12.48 -0.73
CA PRO A 255 -17.56 11.73 0.47
C PRO A 255 -18.65 12.54 1.18
N GLN A 256 -19.89 12.07 1.10
CA GLN A 256 -20.97 12.67 1.87
C GLN A 256 -20.67 12.41 3.33
N ASP A 257 -20.32 13.47 4.06
CA ASP A 257 -20.52 13.55 5.50
C ASP A 257 -21.91 14.11 5.75
#